data_AF-A0A6L9LS38-F1
#
_entry.id   AF-A0A6L9LS38-F1
#
_cell.length_a   1.000
_cell.length_b   1.000
_cell.length_c   1.000
_cell.angle_alpha   90.00
_cell.angle_beta   90.00
_cell.angle_gamma   90.00
#
_symmetry.space_group_name_H-M   'P 1'
#
loop_
_entity.id
_entity.type
_entity.pdbx_description
1 polymer ?
#
loop_
_entity_poly.entity_id
_entity_poly.type
_entity_poly.pdbx_seq_one_letter_code
_entity_poly.pdbx_strand_id
1 'polypeptide(L)'
;MSFSSMYIGATGVVAHNASMQVVANNLANVSTTGYKRADAQFGTLMSQQLGTSGVQYQSGSHGMSQMGKGVAVSEIRTIFKDGPLASTNTATDLAISGQGFFGTRNVSDSPAGASHYTRAGAFRFNNDSFLVDANDYRLQGYAINRGTGEVATTISDIHLPYEDVNVDGQITRLVRSEPLATSSVEMVTNLDHSAADLFADTDNPMFSMLQAYSANQSNASTPFGATLPEYSSGITVYDENGDDHEMTVYFDPISTNTLSNAVPGYTYWEYLVAMPPESDGSSAYGTSGAGLAGVGVLTFNDQGHLVGQAAYSLDSALSSNAAGTNLDSWVPSTFNEDGLPEISYTFGSNGGTVGASKTISYDFGINSDSATWLSGAGSPATIGTDVKALAQMDDMNRDARVSTSYDSPSATMYHIQDGYSWGYLRNVSVNDEGILTGYFSNNKSEALYQVAVYRFNSPWGLDRAGQTNFTASPDSGAAIDGVAKDKGRGTILDSSLEESNVDMAQEFANMILTQRGFQANTKVISTSDSLLNTLISIKR
;
A
#
# COMPACT_ATOMS: atom_id res chain seq x y z
N MET A 1 -65.85 -10.66 33.08
CA MET A 1 -65.27 -11.49 32.00
C MET A 1 -65.04 -10.70 30.71
N SER A 2 -66.02 -9.92 30.21
CA SER A 2 -65.91 -9.23 28.91
C SER A 2 -64.78 -8.17 28.75
N PHE A 3 -64.42 -7.44 29.81
CA PHE A 3 -63.32 -6.46 29.71
C PHE A 3 -61.94 -7.12 29.55
N SER A 4 -61.76 -8.35 30.06
CA SER A 4 -60.49 -9.06 29.94
C SER A 4 -60.27 -9.64 28.55
N SER A 5 -61.32 -10.11 27.86
CA SER A 5 -61.22 -10.61 26.48
C SER A 5 -60.95 -9.47 25.50
N MET A 6 -61.59 -8.32 25.70
CA MET A 6 -61.36 -7.13 24.90
C MET A 6 -59.95 -6.57 25.08
N TYR A 7 -59.42 -6.57 26.31
CA TYR A 7 -58.01 -6.19 26.57
C TYR A 7 -57.02 -7.15 25.90
N ILE A 8 -57.22 -8.47 26.02
CA ILE A 8 -56.37 -9.46 25.34
C ILE A 8 -56.40 -9.25 23.82
N GLY A 9 -57.59 -9.07 23.23
CA GLY A 9 -57.74 -8.73 21.81
C GLY A 9 -57.01 -7.45 21.42
N ALA A 10 -57.11 -6.39 22.23
CA ALA A 10 -56.42 -5.13 22.00
C ALA A 10 -54.89 -5.26 22.04
N THR A 11 -54.34 -6.02 23.00
CA THR A 11 -52.89 -6.27 23.07
C THR A 11 -52.39 -7.03 21.83
N GLY A 12 -53.17 -7.99 21.32
CA GLY A 12 -52.86 -8.69 20.07
C GLY A 12 -52.94 -7.81 18.82
N VAL A 13 -53.88 -6.86 18.76
CA VAL A 13 -53.96 -5.87 17.67
C VAL A 13 -52.70 -5.00 17.65
N VAL A 14 -52.26 -4.49 18.81
CA VAL A 14 -51.05 -3.66 18.92
C VAL A 14 -49.80 -4.45 18.55
N ALA A 15 -49.66 -5.69 19.04
CA ALA A 15 -48.52 -6.54 18.72
C ALA A 15 -48.42 -6.86 17.22
N HIS A 16 -49.54 -7.20 16.57
CA HIS A 16 -49.55 -7.42 15.13
C HIS A 16 -49.36 -6.14 14.32
N ASN A 17 -49.80 -4.97 14.81
CA ASN A 17 -49.50 -3.70 14.13
C ASN A 17 -47.99 -3.43 14.10
N ALA A 18 -47.29 -3.63 15.23
CA ALA A 18 -45.84 -3.48 15.30
C ALA A 18 -45.11 -4.48 14.39
N SER A 19 -45.52 -5.76 14.39
CA SER A 19 -44.95 -6.76 13.46
C SER A 19 -45.20 -6.41 11.99
N MET A 20 -46.37 -5.87 11.65
CA MET A 20 -46.68 -5.42 10.29
C MET A 20 -45.76 -4.27 9.87
N GLN A 21 -45.44 -3.33 10.77
CA GLN A 21 -44.48 -2.27 10.50
C GLN A 21 -43.07 -2.81 10.25
N VAL A 22 -42.63 -3.82 11.02
CA VAL A 22 -41.32 -4.47 10.82
C VAL A 22 -41.25 -5.15 9.46
N VAL A 23 -42.25 -5.97 9.11
CA VAL A 23 -42.30 -6.64 7.80
C VAL A 23 -42.39 -5.65 6.64
N ALA A 24 -43.18 -4.57 6.80
CA ALA A 24 -43.25 -3.50 5.80
C ALA A 24 -41.90 -2.78 5.63
N ASN A 25 -41.17 -2.55 6.74
CA ASN A 25 -39.83 -1.95 6.70
C ASN A 25 -38.82 -2.87 6.02
N ASN A 26 -38.85 -4.18 6.30
CA ASN A 26 -38.00 -5.17 5.63
C ASN A 26 -38.24 -5.15 4.11
N LEU A 27 -39.51 -5.19 3.69
CA LEU A 27 -39.87 -5.19 2.28
C LEU A 27 -39.46 -3.90 1.57
N ALA A 28 -39.60 -2.74 2.23
CA ALA A 28 -39.18 -1.46 1.68
C ALA A 28 -37.65 -1.35 1.48
N ASN A 29 -36.86 -2.08 2.27
CA ASN A 29 -35.40 -2.05 2.24
C ASN A 29 -34.77 -3.30 1.59
N VAL A 30 -35.53 -4.01 0.74
CA VAL A 30 -35.00 -5.19 0.03
C VAL A 30 -33.89 -4.84 -0.96
N SER A 31 -33.92 -3.65 -1.55
CA SER A 31 -32.89 -3.18 -2.49
C SER A 31 -31.81 -2.32 -1.84
N THR A 32 -31.85 -2.17 -0.50
CA THR A 32 -30.87 -1.37 0.22
C THR A 32 -29.63 -2.22 0.50
N THR A 33 -28.48 -1.81 -0.05
CA THR A 33 -27.18 -2.44 0.20
C THR A 33 -26.85 -2.48 1.70
N GLY A 34 -26.37 -3.62 2.18
CA GLY A 34 -25.97 -3.81 3.58
C GLY A 34 -27.14 -3.88 4.58
N TYR A 35 -28.40 -3.85 4.12
CA TYR A 35 -29.55 -3.91 5.03
C TYR A 35 -29.69 -5.28 5.70
N LYS A 36 -29.91 -5.26 7.01
CA LYS A 36 -30.19 -6.45 7.82
C LYS A 36 -31.63 -6.46 8.28
N ARG A 37 -32.37 -7.50 7.88
CA ARG A 37 -33.78 -7.70 8.24
C ARG A 37 -33.97 -7.70 9.75
N ALA A 38 -35.12 -7.20 10.19
CA ALA A 38 -35.54 -7.27 11.58
C ALA A 38 -36.69 -8.27 11.76
N ASP A 39 -36.78 -8.88 12.95
CA ASP A 39 -37.89 -9.75 13.35
C ASP A 39 -38.49 -9.27 14.67
N ALA A 40 -39.82 -9.36 14.80
CA ALA A 40 -40.54 -8.96 15.99
C ALA A 40 -40.83 -10.19 16.86
N GLN A 41 -40.23 -10.27 18.04
CA GLN A 41 -40.48 -11.35 18.98
C GLN A 41 -41.60 -11.00 19.95
N PHE A 42 -42.50 -11.95 20.18
CA PHE A 42 -43.64 -11.77 21.06
C PHE A 42 -43.43 -12.45 22.42
N GLY A 43 -43.84 -11.77 23.49
CA GLY A 43 -43.87 -12.29 24.85
C GLY A 43 -45.28 -12.28 25.43
N THR A 44 -45.65 -13.33 26.16
CA THR A 44 -46.95 -13.37 26.87
C THR A 44 -46.93 -12.45 28.08
N LEU A 45 -48.03 -11.74 28.32
CA LEU A 45 -48.23 -10.98 29.55
C LEU A 45 -48.54 -11.91 30.73
N MET A 46 -48.12 -11.52 31.95
CA MET A 46 -48.20 -12.34 33.16
C MET A 46 -49.62 -12.91 33.40
N SER A 47 -49.72 -14.21 33.70
CA SER A 47 -51.00 -14.87 33.92
C SER A 47 -51.59 -14.55 35.29
N GLN A 48 -52.91 -14.35 35.38
CA GLN A 48 -53.62 -14.25 36.65
C GLN A 48 -54.08 -15.65 37.10
N GLN A 49 -53.69 -16.03 38.32
CA GLN A 49 -54.18 -17.26 38.96
C GLN A 49 -55.64 -17.06 39.41
N LEU A 50 -56.53 -17.95 38.98
CA LEU A 50 -57.97 -17.96 39.32
C LEU A 50 -58.32 -18.90 40.48
N GLY A 51 -57.33 -19.41 41.20
CA GLY A 51 -57.55 -20.23 42.40
C GLY A 51 -57.87 -19.38 43.62
N THR A 52 -59.07 -19.53 44.17
CA THR A 52 -59.43 -19.05 45.51
C THR A 52 -58.59 -19.78 46.55
N SER A 53 -57.76 -19.04 47.31
CA SER A 53 -57.30 -19.50 48.62
C SER A 53 -58.52 -19.57 49.54
N GLY A 54 -59.00 -20.76 49.91
CA GLY A 54 -59.96 -20.85 51.02
C GLY A 54 -61.04 -21.96 51.07
N VAL A 55 -61.09 -22.98 50.20
CA VAL A 55 -61.99 -24.13 50.48
C VAL A 55 -61.27 -25.46 50.24
N GLN A 56 -60.89 -26.11 51.34
CA GLN A 56 -60.45 -27.51 51.35
C GLN A 56 -61.66 -28.42 51.12
N TYR A 57 -61.69 -29.12 49.99
CA TYR A 57 -62.45 -30.36 49.87
C TYR A 57 -61.47 -31.53 49.95
N GLN A 58 -61.82 -32.51 50.77
CA GLN A 58 -61.11 -33.77 51.00
C GLN A 58 -61.07 -34.62 49.72
N SER A 59 -60.21 -34.26 48.76
CA SER A 59 -59.56 -35.15 47.77
C SER A 59 -58.76 -34.30 46.76
N GLY A 60 -57.50 -34.04 47.07
CA GLY A 60 -56.33 -34.09 46.16
C GLY A 60 -56.23 -33.29 44.84
N SER A 61 -57.27 -32.65 44.30
CA SER A 61 -57.19 -32.04 42.95
C SER A 61 -57.07 -30.52 42.99
N HIS A 62 -55.85 -30.01 42.87
CA HIS A 62 -55.59 -28.58 42.66
C HIS A 62 -55.88 -28.23 41.20
N GLY A 63 -56.97 -27.52 40.93
CA GLY A 63 -57.19 -26.90 39.63
C GLY A 63 -56.20 -25.75 39.43
N MET A 64 -55.10 -25.99 38.68
CA MET A 64 -54.19 -24.94 38.26
C MET A 64 -54.87 -24.09 37.17
N SER A 65 -55.80 -23.21 37.55
CA SER A 65 -56.45 -22.30 36.62
C SER A 65 -55.65 -21.00 36.52
N GLN A 66 -54.80 -20.88 35.50
CA GLN A 66 -54.11 -19.63 35.15
C GLN A 66 -54.71 -19.08 33.84
N MET A 67 -55.11 -17.80 33.83
CA MET A 67 -55.50 -17.10 32.59
C MET A 67 -54.41 -16.13 32.16
N GLY A 68 -53.98 -16.22 30.90
CA GLY A 68 -53.04 -15.26 30.29
C GLY A 68 -53.65 -13.86 30.13
N LYS A 69 -52.81 -12.82 30.21
CA LYS A 69 -53.24 -11.42 30.09
C LYS A 69 -53.06 -10.81 28.70
N GLY A 70 -52.62 -11.61 27.72
CA GLY A 70 -52.42 -11.18 26.34
C GLY A 70 -50.97 -11.30 25.92
N VAL A 71 -50.57 -10.50 24.92
CA VAL A 71 -49.26 -10.55 24.27
C VAL A 71 -48.70 -9.14 24.08
N ALA A 72 -47.39 -8.99 24.17
CA ALA A 72 -46.69 -7.76 23.83
C ALA A 72 -45.49 -8.07 22.91
N VAL A 73 -45.00 -7.06 22.21
CA VAL A 73 -43.70 -7.17 21.53
C VAL A 73 -42.62 -7.10 22.60
N SER A 74 -41.82 -8.15 22.70
CA SER A 74 -40.71 -8.24 23.66
C SER A 74 -39.50 -7.48 23.14
N GLU A 75 -39.16 -7.68 21.86
CA GLU A 75 -37.97 -7.11 21.23
C GLU A 75 -38.16 -7.08 19.71
N ILE A 76 -37.54 -6.12 19.03
CA ILE A 76 -37.36 -6.14 17.58
C ILE A 76 -35.88 -6.38 17.33
N ARG A 77 -35.53 -7.55 16.82
CA ARG A 77 -34.14 -8.00 16.70
C ARG A 77 -33.66 -7.95 15.26
N THR A 78 -32.47 -7.41 15.04
CA THR A 78 -31.81 -7.40 13.71
C THR A 78 -31.11 -8.73 13.45
N ILE A 79 -31.38 -9.38 12.32
CA ILE A 79 -30.74 -10.64 11.92
C ILE A 79 -29.47 -10.37 11.10
N PHE A 80 -28.30 -10.61 11.70
CA PHE A 80 -26.98 -10.41 11.07
C PHE A 80 -26.50 -11.60 10.22
N LYS A 81 -27.41 -12.19 9.42
CA LYS A 81 -27.01 -13.18 8.42
C LYS A 81 -26.45 -12.45 7.19
N ASP A 82 -25.48 -13.05 6.52
CA ASP A 82 -24.94 -12.54 5.26
C ASP A 82 -26.01 -12.57 4.16
N GLY A 83 -26.06 -11.49 3.37
CA GLY A 83 -26.89 -11.37 2.18
C GLY A 83 -26.17 -11.92 0.94
N PRO A 84 -26.87 -12.01 -0.21
CA PRO A 84 -26.21 -12.28 -1.48
C PRO A 84 -25.25 -11.13 -1.83
N LEU A 85 -24.23 -11.43 -2.63
CA LEU A 85 -23.24 -10.45 -3.08
C LEU A 85 -23.53 -10.07 -4.54
N ALA A 86 -23.58 -8.77 -4.81
CA ALA A 86 -23.67 -8.21 -6.14
C ALA A 86 -22.28 -7.75 -6.59
N SER A 87 -21.80 -8.27 -7.73
CA SER A 87 -20.53 -7.82 -8.32
C SER A 87 -20.70 -6.45 -8.99
N THR A 88 -19.71 -5.59 -8.83
CA THR A 88 -19.63 -4.25 -9.41
C THR A 88 -18.33 -4.08 -10.20
N ASN A 89 -18.16 -2.94 -10.87
CA ASN A 89 -16.94 -2.60 -11.63
C ASN A 89 -16.03 -1.60 -10.89
N THR A 90 -16.35 -1.24 -9.65
CA THR A 90 -15.60 -0.22 -8.89
C THR A 90 -14.83 -0.89 -7.77
N ALA A 91 -13.50 -0.79 -7.76
CA ALA A 91 -12.67 -1.42 -6.74
C ALA A 91 -12.90 -0.92 -5.31
N THR A 92 -13.49 0.28 -5.15
CA THR A 92 -13.85 0.84 -3.84
C THR A 92 -15.22 0.38 -3.32
N ASP A 93 -15.94 -0.45 -4.10
CA ASP A 93 -17.09 -1.20 -3.60
C ASP A 93 -16.57 -2.44 -2.87
N LEU A 94 -16.78 -2.48 -1.56
CA LEU A 94 -16.27 -3.54 -0.70
C LEU A 94 -17.41 -4.32 -0.06
N ALA A 95 -17.27 -5.64 0.01
CA ALA A 95 -18.17 -6.50 0.77
C ALA A 95 -17.38 -7.31 1.79
N ILE A 96 -17.99 -7.58 2.94
CA ILE A 96 -17.40 -8.48 3.95
C ILE A 96 -18.11 -9.83 3.84
N SER A 97 -17.36 -10.88 3.53
CA SER A 97 -17.85 -12.25 3.61
C SER A 97 -17.56 -12.82 4.99
N GLY A 98 -18.60 -13.19 5.74
CA GLY A 98 -18.49 -13.65 7.12
C GLY A 98 -18.71 -12.53 8.15
N GLN A 99 -18.14 -12.70 9.35
CA GLN A 99 -18.38 -11.80 10.48
C GLN A 99 -17.48 -10.56 10.42
N GLY A 100 -18.07 -9.37 10.51
CA GLY A 100 -17.34 -8.11 10.61
C GLY A 100 -18.23 -6.91 10.30
N PHE A 101 -17.74 -5.71 10.54
CA PHE A 101 -18.38 -4.46 10.12
C PHE A 101 -17.30 -3.49 9.67
N PHE A 102 -17.61 -2.67 8.67
CA PHE A 102 -16.79 -1.51 8.35
C PHE A 102 -16.99 -0.46 9.43
N GLY A 103 -15.90 0.10 9.95
CA GLY A 103 -15.96 1.22 10.88
C GLY A 103 -15.87 2.55 10.13
N THR A 104 -16.89 3.37 10.26
CA THR A 104 -16.91 4.72 9.70
C THR A 104 -16.94 5.76 10.81
N ARG A 105 -16.34 6.91 10.54
CA ARG A 105 -16.22 8.02 11.50
C ARG A 105 -16.90 9.25 10.94
N ASN A 106 -17.72 9.89 11.77
CA ASN A 106 -18.21 11.22 11.51
C ASN A 106 -17.13 12.25 11.87
N VAL A 107 -16.89 13.22 10.99
CA VAL A 107 -15.92 14.31 11.17
C VAL A 107 -16.19 15.13 12.43
N SER A 108 -17.44 15.20 12.90
CA SER A 108 -17.83 15.93 14.10
C SER A 108 -17.58 15.19 15.42
N ASP A 109 -17.29 13.89 15.40
CA ASP A 109 -17.07 13.10 16.61
C ASP A 109 -15.58 13.13 17.02
N SER A 110 -15.31 13.61 18.23
CA SER A 110 -14.04 13.44 18.95
C SER A 110 -14.27 12.42 20.07
N PRO A 111 -13.55 11.28 20.17
CA PRO A 111 -12.16 11.02 19.76
C PRO A 111 -11.98 9.98 18.63
N ALA A 112 -10.71 9.73 18.26
CA ALA A 112 -10.28 8.83 17.18
C ALA A 112 -10.77 7.38 17.37
N GLY A 113 -11.79 7.01 16.61
CA GLY A 113 -12.36 5.67 16.52
C GLY A 113 -13.59 5.67 15.64
N ALA A 114 -13.99 4.51 15.13
CA ALA A 114 -15.24 4.38 14.41
C ALA A 114 -16.42 4.69 15.35
N SER A 115 -17.21 5.72 15.02
CA SER A 115 -18.44 6.05 15.72
C SER A 115 -19.64 5.26 15.16
N HIS A 116 -19.57 4.91 13.88
CA HIS A 116 -20.59 4.16 13.17
C HIS A 116 -20.02 2.88 12.57
N TYR A 117 -20.87 1.86 12.48
CA TYR A 117 -20.51 0.55 11.97
C TYR A 117 -21.50 0.15 10.89
N THR A 118 -21.02 -0.32 9.75
CA THR A 118 -21.89 -0.63 8.62
C THR A 118 -21.48 -1.90 7.90
N ARG A 119 -22.45 -2.50 7.21
CA ARG A 119 -22.23 -3.57 6.24
C ARG A 119 -22.28 -3.08 4.80
N ALA A 120 -22.79 -1.87 4.58
CA ALA A 120 -22.77 -1.25 3.27
C ALA A 120 -21.35 -0.78 2.96
N GLY A 121 -20.74 -1.33 1.90
CA GLY A 121 -19.39 -0.94 1.50
C GLY A 121 -19.33 -0.16 0.19
N ALA A 122 -20.36 0.64 -0.10
CA ALA A 122 -20.35 1.57 -1.22
C ALA A 122 -19.55 2.83 -0.85
N PHE A 123 -18.22 2.77 -0.98
CA PHE A 123 -17.33 3.88 -0.61
C PHE A 123 -16.80 4.62 -1.82
N ARG A 124 -16.68 5.95 -1.73
CA ARG A 124 -16.15 6.81 -2.80
C ARG A 124 -15.19 7.84 -2.21
N PHE A 125 -14.22 8.29 -3.00
CA PHE A 125 -13.34 9.37 -2.57
C PHE A 125 -14.07 10.72 -2.68
N ASN A 126 -14.02 11.51 -1.62
CA ASN A 126 -14.54 12.88 -1.63
C ASN A 126 -13.49 13.88 -2.15
N ASN A 127 -13.86 15.15 -2.24
CA ASN A 127 -12.96 16.22 -2.70
C ASN A 127 -11.76 16.44 -1.75
N ASP A 128 -11.87 16.04 -0.49
CA ASP A 128 -10.78 16.09 0.49
C ASP A 128 -9.92 14.82 0.46
N SER A 129 -10.13 13.94 -0.51
CA SER A 129 -9.34 12.70 -0.72
C SER A 129 -9.54 11.63 0.36
N PHE A 130 -10.59 11.73 1.17
CA PHE A 130 -10.97 10.68 2.11
C PHE A 130 -11.91 9.68 1.44
N LEU A 131 -11.77 8.41 1.81
CA LEU A 131 -12.71 7.38 1.40
C LEU A 131 -13.94 7.44 2.30
N VAL A 132 -15.07 7.87 1.74
CA VAL A 132 -16.32 8.11 2.49
C VAL A 132 -17.46 7.22 2.01
N ASP A 133 -18.42 6.97 2.89
CA ASP A 133 -19.72 6.37 2.51
C ASP A 133 -20.65 7.41 1.86
N ALA A 134 -21.86 6.99 1.49
CA ALA A 134 -22.89 7.87 0.92
C ALA A 134 -23.36 8.99 1.87
N ASN A 135 -23.00 8.94 3.15
CA ASN A 135 -23.36 9.89 4.20
C ASN A 135 -22.18 10.78 4.62
N ASP A 136 -21.07 10.74 3.88
CA ASP A 136 -19.82 11.46 4.16
C ASP A 136 -19.10 11.00 5.45
N TYR A 137 -19.37 9.78 5.91
CA TYR A 137 -18.61 9.16 6.99
C TYR A 137 -17.34 8.52 6.46
N ARG A 138 -16.21 8.82 7.10
CA ARG A 138 -14.87 8.40 6.65
C ARG A 138 -14.57 6.98 7.08
N LEU A 139 -14.17 6.13 6.13
CA LEU A 139 -13.75 4.77 6.40
C LEU A 139 -12.44 4.74 7.19
N GLN A 140 -12.40 3.90 8.22
CA GLN A 140 -11.23 3.69 9.05
C GLN A 140 -10.35 2.55 8.54
N GLY A 141 -9.04 2.70 8.67
CA GLY A 141 -8.06 1.68 8.34
C GLY A 141 -6.74 1.86 9.08
N TYR A 142 -5.82 0.94 8.87
CA TYR A 142 -4.44 1.03 9.31
C TYR A 142 -3.62 1.61 8.16
N ALA A 143 -2.90 2.70 8.42
CA ALA A 143 -1.97 3.26 7.43
C ALA A 143 -0.83 2.27 7.19
N ILE A 144 -0.41 2.11 5.94
CA ILE A 144 0.78 1.33 5.59
C ILE A 144 1.87 2.31 5.23
N ASN A 145 3.06 2.14 5.82
CA ASN A 145 4.21 2.95 5.44
C ASN A 145 4.63 2.57 4.01
N ARG A 146 4.66 3.57 3.11
CA ARG A 146 4.90 3.36 1.67
C ARG A 146 6.30 2.82 1.38
N GLY A 147 7.30 3.20 2.16
CA GLY A 147 8.69 2.78 1.94
C GLY A 147 9.03 1.40 2.54
N THR A 148 8.46 1.05 3.70
CA THR A 148 8.79 -0.21 4.40
C THR A 148 7.72 -1.29 4.26
N GLY A 149 6.51 -0.95 3.78
CA GLY A 149 5.38 -1.86 3.71
C GLY A 149 4.80 -2.24 5.09
N GLU A 150 5.27 -1.61 6.18
CA GLU A 150 4.81 -1.93 7.52
C GLU A 150 3.41 -1.37 7.79
N VAL A 151 2.53 -2.22 8.33
CA VAL A 151 1.17 -1.85 8.73
C VAL A 151 1.23 -1.16 10.09
N ALA A 152 0.75 0.08 10.16
CA ALA A 152 0.64 0.82 11.41
C ALA A 152 -0.31 0.11 12.39
N THR A 153 0.00 0.21 13.68
CA THR A 153 -0.84 -0.40 14.74
C THR A 153 -2.01 0.50 15.16
N THR A 154 -2.01 1.76 14.75
CA THR A 154 -3.05 2.75 15.06
C THR A 154 -4.01 2.91 13.90
N ILE A 155 -5.31 2.97 14.21
CA ILE A 155 -6.36 3.26 13.24
C ILE A 155 -6.33 4.74 12.87
N SER A 156 -6.46 5.02 11.58
CA SER A 156 -6.59 6.36 11.01
C SER A 156 -7.65 6.38 9.90
N ASP A 157 -8.08 7.58 9.51
CA ASP A 157 -8.93 7.76 8.33
C ASP A 157 -8.14 7.35 7.07
N ILE A 158 -8.78 6.58 6.17
CA ILE A 158 -8.18 6.29 4.86
C ILE A 158 -8.19 7.56 4.03
N HIS A 159 -7.00 8.12 3.81
CA HIS A 159 -6.79 9.40 3.14
C HIS A 159 -5.73 9.25 2.06
N LEU A 160 -6.09 9.55 0.82
CA LEU A 160 -5.16 9.56 -0.31
C LEU A 160 -4.94 10.98 -0.78
N PRO A 161 -4.05 11.76 -0.13
CA PRO A 161 -3.93 13.19 -0.41
C PRO A 161 -3.70 13.42 -1.89
N TYR A 162 -4.63 14.14 -2.52
CA TYR A 162 -4.38 14.67 -3.84
C TYR A 162 -3.47 15.88 -3.72
N GLU A 163 -2.43 15.92 -4.52
CA GLU A 163 -1.58 17.09 -4.70
C GLU A 163 -1.85 17.72 -6.06
N ASP A 164 -1.82 19.06 -6.09
CA ASP A 164 -1.95 19.82 -7.31
C ASP A 164 -0.60 19.84 -8.02
N VAL A 165 -0.48 19.06 -9.09
CA VAL A 165 0.75 18.99 -9.90
C VAL A 165 0.48 19.60 -11.26
N ASN A 166 1.43 20.42 -11.74
CA ASN A 166 1.39 20.97 -13.09
C ASN A 166 1.91 19.90 -14.07
N VAL A 167 1.00 19.22 -14.76
CA VAL A 167 1.34 18.31 -15.87
C VAL A 167 1.01 19.04 -17.16
N ASP A 168 2.01 19.28 -18.02
CA ASP A 168 1.86 19.94 -19.33
C ASP A 168 1.10 21.30 -19.32
N GLY A 169 1.28 22.12 -18.29
CA GLY A 169 0.66 23.44 -18.19
C GLY A 169 -0.78 23.42 -17.67
N GLN A 170 -1.31 22.26 -17.26
CA GLN A 170 -2.58 22.14 -16.56
C GLN A 170 -2.36 21.64 -15.13
N ILE A 171 -2.88 22.40 -14.16
CA ILE A 171 -2.93 21.97 -12.76
C ILE A 171 -3.92 20.80 -12.68
N THR A 172 -3.39 19.60 -12.52
CA THR A 172 -4.18 18.38 -12.39
C THR A 172 -3.98 17.82 -10.99
N ARG A 173 -5.10 17.53 -10.33
CA ARG A 173 -5.13 17.03 -8.97
C ARG A 173 -4.93 15.51 -9.00
N LEU A 174 -3.77 15.05 -8.54
CA LEU A 174 -3.37 13.64 -8.64
C LEU A 174 -2.73 13.13 -7.35
N VAL A 175 -2.86 11.82 -7.10
CA VAL A 175 -2.14 11.17 -6.01
C VAL A 175 -0.79 10.74 -6.56
N ARG A 176 0.30 11.28 -6.00
CA ARG A 176 1.66 10.92 -6.37
C ARG A 176 2.19 9.77 -5.52
N SER A 177 2.95 8.88 -6.16
CA SER A 177 3.88 7.99 -5.46
C SER A 177 5.08 8.78 -4.97
N GLU A 178 5.72 8.32 -3.90
CA GLU A 178 7.00 8.90 -3.49
C GLU A 178 8.08 8.45 -4.49
N PRO A 179 8.92 9.34 -5.03
CA PRO A 179 10.05 8.92 -5.85
C PRO A 179 11.05 8.14 -4.99
N LEU A 180 11.81 7.26 -5.63
CA LEU A 180 12.92 6.56 -4.99
C LEU A 180 14.20 6.91 -5.74
N ALA A 181 15.16 7.50 -5.04
CA ALA A 181 16.49 7.74 -5.58
C ALA A 181 17.18 6.40 -5.87
N THR A 182 17.93 6.34 -6.95
CA THR A 182 18.72 5.15 -7.30
C THR A 182 19.80 4.93 -6.23
N SER A 183 19.87 3.72 -5.68
CA SER A 183 20.91 3.30 -4.72
C SER A 183 21.89 2.28 -5.32
N SER A 184 21.46 1.54 -6.33
CA SER A 184 22.28 0.53 -7.00
C SER A 184 22.06 0.52 -8.51
N VAL A 185 23.16 0.38 -9.25
CA VAL A 185 23.21 0.18 -10.69
C VAL A 185 23.95 -1.11 -10.97
N GLU A 186 23.28 -2.03 -11.65
CA GLU A 186 23.88 -3.26 -12.16
C GLU A 186 24.08 -3.11 -13.66
N MET A 187 25.30 -3.34 -14.14
CA MET A 187 25.66 -3.24 -15.54
C MET A 187 26.52 -4.43 -15.95
N VAL A 188 26.03 -5.23 -16.90
CA VAL A 188 26.77 -6.38 -17.43
C VAL A 188 27.12 -6.12 -18.88
N THR A 189 28.42 -6.02 -19.15
CA THR A 189 28.97 -5.78 -20.48
C THR A 189 29.84 -6.95 -20.93
N ASN A 190 29.91 -7.14 -22.25
CA ASN A 190 31.05 -7.79 -22.88
C ASN A 190 31.97 -6.70 -23.44
N LEU A 191 33.25 -6.76 -23.14
CA LEU A 191 34.27 -5.82 -23.62
C LEU A 191 35.25 -6.55 -24.55
N ASP A 192 35.52 -6.01 -25.73
CA ASP A 192 36.33 -6.68 -26.76
C ASP A 192 37.78 -6.87 -26.33
N HIS A 193 38.17 -8.12 -26.04
CA HIS A 193 39.52 -8.47 -25.61
C HIS A 193 40.64 -7.98 -26.56
N SER A 194 40.34 -7.82 -27.84
CA SER A 194 41.30 -7.44 -28.88
C SER A 194 41.37 -5.93 -29.17
N ALA A 195 40.54 -5.13 -28.48
CA ALA A 195 40.49 -3.69 -28.67
C ALA A 195 41.85 -3.03 -28.39
N ALA A 196 42.16 -2.00 -29.18
CA ALA A 196 43.38 -1.23 -29.02
C ALA A 196 43.17 -0.12 -27.98
N ASP A 197 44.16 0.06 -27.12
CA ASP A 197 44.27 1.18 -26.18
C ASP A 197 44.31 2.51 -26.97
N LEU A 198 43.30 3.36 -26.76
CA LEU A 198 43.13 4.65 -27.45
C LEU A 198 43.66 5.81 -26.62
N PHE A 199 43.59 5.69 -25.29
CA PHE A 199 44.16 6.64 -24.35
C PHE A 199 45.36 5.99 -23.64
N ALA A 200 46.57 6.39 -24.04
CA ALA A 200 47.80 5.84 -23.46
C ALA A 200 48.62 6.94 -22.79
N ASP A 201 48.94 6.74 -21.51
CA ASP A 201 49.89 7.53 -20.74
C ASP A 201 51.03 6.63 -20.21
N THR A 202 52.27 7.14 -20.23
CA THR A 202 53.46 6.37 -19.80
C THR A 202 53.65 6.38 -18.27
N ASP A 203 53.19 7.44 -17.60
CA ASP A 203 53.30 7.62 -16.17
C ASP A 203 52.08 7.04 -15.43
N ASN A 204 50.87 7.18 -16.01
CA ASN A 204 49.61 6.72 -15.40
C ASN A 204 48.69 5.98 -16.40
N PRO A 205 49.07 4.77 -16.87
CA PRO A 205 48.30 4.04 -17.87
C PRO A 205 46.90 3.57 -17.41
N MET A 206 46.62 3.52 -16.09
CA MET A 206 45.35 3.04 -15.53
C MET A 206 44.29 4.14 -15.32
N PHE A 207 44.66 5.42 -15.51
CA PHE A 207 43.78 6.58 -15.32
C PHE A 207 43.98 7.60 -16.45
N SER A 208 44.38 7.13 -17.61
CA SER A 208 44.73 7.99 -18.74
C SER A 208 43.46 8.65 -19.32
N MET A 209 42.34 7.92 -19.32
CA MET A 209 41.04 8.43 -19.72
C MET A 209 40.57 9.56 -18.80
N LEU A 210 40.85 9.47 -17.49
CA LEU A 210 40.53 10.55 -16.54
C LEU A 210 41.29 11.84 -16.85
N GLN A 211 42.55 11.74 -17.28
CA GLN A 211 43.36 12.91 -17.66
C GLN A 211 42.93 13.50 -19.00
N ALA A 212 42.44 12.66 -19.91
CA ALA A 212 41.91 13.06 -21.20
C ALA A 212 40.49 13.67 -21.11
N TYR A 213 39.77 13.39 -20.03
CA TYR A 213 38.42 13.90 -19.81
C TYR A 213 38.42 15.43 -19.71
N SER A 214 37.63 16.08 -20.55
CA SER A 214 37.43 17.53 -20.50
C SER A 214 36.01 17.88 -20.89
N ALA A 215 35.09 17.87 -19.93
CA ALA A 215 33.71 18.30 -20.16
C ALA A 215 33.49 19.73 -19.67
N ASN A 216 32.81 20.54 -20.48
CA ASN A 216 32.32 21.88 -20.15
C ASN A 216 30.97 22.10 -20.85
N GLN A 217 30.25 23.18 -20.54
CA GLN A 217 28.93 23.51 -21.10
C GLN A 217 28.91 23.56 -22.64
N SER A 218 30.04 23.85 -23.28
CA SER A 218 30.18 23.92 -24.74
C SER A 218 30.45 22.57 -25.43
N ASN A 219 30.80 21.52 -24.68
CA ASN A 219 31.16 20.20 -25.19
C ASN A 219 30.56 19.06 -24.35
N ALA A 220 29.39 19.32 -23.75
CA ALA A 220 28.66 18.41 -22.86
C ALA A 220 28.41 17.01 -23.45
N SER A 221 28.11 16.94 -24.75
CA SER A 221 27.81 15.67 -25.42
C SER A 221 29.04 14.92 -25.95
N THR A 222 30.24 15.51 -25.84
CA THR A 222 31.50 14.94 -26.35
C THR A 222 32.65 15.29 -25.39
N PRO A 223 32.70 14.65 -24.20
CA PRO A 223 33.70 14.97 -23.18
C PRO A 223 35.15 14.65 -23.59
N PHE A 224 35.35 13.78 -24.59
CA PHE A 224 36.67 13.38 -25.10
C PHE A 224 37.03 14.00 -26.46
N GLY A 225 36.18 14.88 -27.01
CA GLY A 225 36.43 15.52 -28.31
C GLY A 225 36.37 14.52 -29.47
N ALA A 226 37.41 14.48 -30.31
CA ALA A 226 37.43 13.68 -31.54
C ALA A 226 37.93 12.24 -31.35
N THR A 227 38.66 11.96 -30.27
CA THR A 227 39.06 10.61 -29.88
C THR A 227 38.01 10.13 -28.89
N LEU A 228 37.29 9.06 -29.22
CA LEU A 228 36.26 8.49 -28.35
C LEU A 228 36.82 7.27 -27.64
N PRO A 229 36.41 6.98 -26.40
CA PRO A 229 36.67 5.70 -25.74
C PRO A 229 36.15 4.54 -26.59
N GLU A 230 36.78 3.37 -26.44
CA GLU A 230 36.40 2.17 -27.21
C GLU A 230 34.91 1.81 -27.06
N TYR A 231 34.38 1.92 -25.84
CA TYR A 231 32.97 1.65 -25.58
C TYR A 231 32.35 2.61 -24.57
N SER A 232 31.07 2.91 -24.73
CA SER A 232 30.28 3.65 -23.74
C SER A 232 28.87 3.09 -23.61
N SER A 233 28.34 3.12 -22.40
CA SER A 233 26.97 2.70 -22.09
C SER A 233 26.32 3.71 -21.16
N GLY A 234 25.17 4.24 -21.57
CA GLY A 234 24.33 5.13 -20.76
C GLY A 234 23.29 4.36 -19.94
N ILE A 235 22.99 4.84 -18.75
CA ILE A 235 21.85 4.43 -17.93
C ILE A 235 21.21 5.66 -17.29
N THR A 236 19.89 5.72 -17.25
CA THR A 236 19.16 6.78 -16.53
C THR A 236 19.00 6.40 -15.06
N VAL A 237 19.41 7.30 -14.17
CA VAL A 237 19.24 7.18 -12.72
C VAL A 237 18.32 8.29 -12.22
N TYR A 238 17.80 8.13 -11.01
CA TYR A 238 16.85 9.05 -10.40
C TYR A 238 17.41 9.65 -9.11
N ASP A 239 17.12 10.93 -8.88
CA ASP A 239 17.45 11.61 -7.63
C ASP A 239 16.31 11.54 -6.59
N GLU A 240 16.50 12.18 -5.43
CA GLU A 240 15.52 12.21 -4.33
C GLU A 240 14.22 12.93 -4.69
N ASN A 241 14.25 13.80 -5.70
CA ASN A 241 13.08 14.52 -6.19
C ASN A 241 12.36 13.71 -7.28
N GLY A 242 13.00 12.67 -7.80
CA GLY A 242 12.54 11.85 -8.91
C GLY A 242 12.84 12.45 -10.28
N ASP A 243 13.76 13.42 -10.37
CA ASP A 243 14.27 13.93 -11.64
C ASP A 243 15.23 12.91 -12.25
N ASP A 244 15.22 12.80 -13.57
CA ASP A 244 16.01 11.85 -14.34
C ASP A 244 17.38 12.43 -14.73
N HIS A 245 18.43 11.67 -14.46
CA HIS A 245 19.81 12.01 -14.82
C HIS A 245 20.41 10.88 -15.65
N GLU A 246 20.97 11.20 -16.82
CA GLU A 246 21.70 10.21 -17.62
C GLU A 246 23.13 10.06 -17.08
N MET A 247 23.52 8.84 -16.70
CA MET A 247 24.90 8.50 -16.36
C MET A 247 25.49 7.65 -17.46
N THR A 248 26.67 8.00 -17.93
CA THR A 248 27.41 7.24 -18.94
C THR A 248 28.66 6.64 -18.32
N VAL A 249 28.82 5.33 -18.52
CA VAL A 249 30.06 4.61 -18.22
C VAL A 249 30.84 4.47 -19.50
N TYR A 250 32.06 5.02 -19.52
CA TYR A 250 33.02 4.90 -20.61
C TYR A 250 34.05 3.83 -20.24
N PHE A 251 34.48 3.05 -21.23
CA PHE A 251 35.45 1.97 -21.09
C PHE A 251 36.56 2.14 -22.14
N ASP A 252 37.81 1.96 -21.70
CA ASP A 252 38.97 1.89 -22.58
C ASP A 252 39.91 0.75 -22.14
N PRO A 253 40.47 -0.04 -23.06
CA PRO A 253 41.40 -1.11 -22.71
C PRO A 253 42.78 -0.54 -22.39
N ILE A 254 43.44 -1.09 -21.38
CA ILE A 254 44.78 -0.65 -20.99
C ILE A 254 45.82 -1.60 -21.59
N SER A 255 46.81 -1.04 -22.29
CA SER A 255 47.92 -1.82 -22.84
C SER A 255 48.76 -2.45 -21.73
N THR A 256 48.86 -3.79 -21.71
CA THR A 256 49.67 -4.51 -20.71
C THR A 256 51.17 -4.22 -20.79
N ASN A 257 51.65 -3.62 -21.89
CA ASN A 257 53.06 -3.27 -22.08
C ASN A 257 53.51 -2.06 -21.25
N THR A 258 52.59 -1.20 -20.81
CA THR A 258 52.88 -0.02 -19.97
C THR A 258 52.76 -0.33 -18.48
N LEU A 259 52.22 -1.50 -18.12
CA LEU A 259 51.97 -1.93 -16.74
C LEU A 259 53.17 -2.69 -16.14
N SER A 260 53.38 -2.48 -14.85
CA SER A 260 54.32 -3.22 -14.00
C SER A 260 53.55 -4.17 -13.07
N ASN A 261 54.14 -5.33 -12.77
CA ASN A 261 53.52 -6.41 -11.99
C ASN A 261 52.18 -6.96 -12.55
N ALA A 262 51.85 -6.66 -13.80
CA ALA A 262 50.70 -7.24 -14.49
C ALA A 262 50.85 -8.77 -14.58
N VAL A 263 49.73 -9.48 -14.39
CA VAL A 263 49.71 -10.93 -14.52
C VAL A 263 49.69 -11.29 -16.00
N PRO A 264 50.60 -12.15 -16.49
CA PRO A 264 50.60 -12.54 -17.90
C PRO A 264 49.26 -13.17 -18.31
N GLY A 265 48.71 -12.71 -19.44
CA GLY A 265 47.43 -13.17 -19.99
C GLY A 265 46.19 -12.47 -19.41
N TYR A 266 46.35 -11.57 -18.45
CA TYR A 266 45.22 -10.79 -17.93
C TYR A 266 45.02 -9.52 -18.75
N THR A 267 43.77 -9.11 -18.90
CA THR A 267 43.38 -7.86 -19.57
C THR A 267 42.85 -6.88 -18.53
N TYR A 268 43.22 -5.62 -18.68
CA TYR A 268 42.82 -4.54 -17.79
C TYR A 268 42.04 -3.51 -18.59
N TRP A 269 40.95 -3.02 -18.01
CA TRP A 269 40.09 -1.99 -18.60
C TRP A 269 39.93 -0.86 -17.61
N GLU A 270 40.21 0.37 -18.03
CA GLU A 270 39.77 1.52 -17.24
C GLU A 270 38.32 1.83 -17.54
N TYR A 271 37.59 2.25 -16.52
CA TYR A 271 36.23 2.76 -16.66
C TYR A 271 36.09 4.11 -15.97
N LEU A 272 35.23 4.95 -16.55
CA LEU A 272 34.93 6.28 -16.04
C LEU A 272 33.43 6.49 -16.11
N VAL A 273 32.87 6.90 -14.98
CA VAL A 273 31.46 7.22 -14.81
C VAL A 273 31.33 8.74 -14.80
N ALA A 274 30.58 9.26 -15.77
CA ALA A 274 30.28 10.67 -15.85
C ALA A 274 28.80 10.93 -16.14
N MET A 275 28.30 12.03 -15.62
CA MET A 275 27.02 12.64 -15.96
C MET A 275 27.23 13.84 -16.89
N PRO A 276 26.22 14.23 -17.69
CA PRO A 276 26.24 15.49 -18.41
C PRO A 276 26.57 16.67 -17.47
N PRO A 277 27.41 17.63 -17.90
CA PRO A 277 27.83 18.74 -17.06
C PRO A 277 26.69 19.71 -16.69
N GLU A 278 25.52 19.61 -17.34
CA GLU A 278 24.31 20.39 -17.01
C GLU A 278 23.57 19.85 -15.77
N SER A 279 23.70 18.55 -15.50
CA SER A 279 23.14 17.86 -14.33
C SER A 279 24.09 17.85 -13.12
N ASP A 280 25.31 18.35 -13.30
CA ASP A 280 26.33 18.42 -12.26
C ASP A 280 26.04 19.56 -11.27
N GLY A 281 25.69 19.18 -10.05
CA GLY A 281 25.46 20.09 -8.92
C GLY A 281 26.68 20.31 -8.05
N SER A 282 27.85 19.78 -8.42
CA SER A 282 29.07 19.92 -7.66
C SER A 282 29.73 21.29 -7.87
N SER A 283 30.75 21.60 -7.07
CA SER A 283 31.61 22.77 -7.30
C SER A 283 32.54 22.63 -8.52
N ALA A 284 32.53 21.49 -9.22
CA ALA A 284 33.18 21.31 -10.51
C ALA A 284 32.37 21.92 -11.67
N TYR A 285 31.12 22.34 -11.43
CA TYR A 285 30.26 22.95 -12.44
C TYR A 285 30.96 24.14 -13.14
N GLY A 286 31.03 24.10 -14.47
CA GLY A 286 31.68 25.12 -15.31
C GLY A 286 33.21 25.01 -15.42
N THR A 287 33.81 23.99 -14.81
CA THR A 287 35.22 23.60 -15.02
C THR A 287 35.33 22.44 -16.01
N SER A 288 36.54 22.06 -16.42
CA SER A 288 36.78 20.92 -17.32
C SER A 288 36.51 19.54 -16.69
N GLY A 289 36.36 19.48 -15.36
CA GLY A 289 36.03 18.26 -14.62
C GLY A 289 34.54 18.11 -14.33
N ALA A 290 33.68 18.92 -14.94
CA ALA A 290 32.25 18.88 -14.70
C ALA A 290 31.66 17.50 -15.07
N GLY A 291 30.79 16.99 -14.21
CA GLY A 291 30.07 15.73 -14.42
C GLY A 291 30.84 14.46 -14.07
N LEU A 292 32.10 14.54 -13.60
CA LEU A 292 32.82 13.35 -13.15
C LEU A 292 32.24 12.82 -11.83
N ALA A 293 31.95 11.52 -11.78
CA ALA A 293 31.43 10.85 -10.59
C ALA A 293 32.38 9.77 -10.07
N GLY A 294 32.88 8.91 -10.96
CA GLY A 294 33.63 7.72 -10.57
C GLY A 294 34.68 7.31 -11.59
N VAL A 295 35.76 6.70 -11.14
CA VAL A 295 36.71 6.02 -12.01
C VAL A 295 37.13 4.68 -11.41
N GLY A 296 37.62 3.77 -12.24
CA GLY A 296 38.11 2.50 -11.74
C GLY A 296 38.74 1.64 -12.82
N VAL A 297 39.15 0.44 -12.41
CA VAL A 297 39.81 -0.54 -13.27
C VAL A 297 39.15 -1.90 -13.09
N LEU A 298 38.74 -2.52 -14.19
CA LEU A 298 38.28 -3.90 -14.26
C LEU A 298 39.43 -4.80 -14.68
N THR A 299 39.61 -5.92 -13.98
CA THR A 299 40.64 -6.91 -14.26
C THR A 299 40.00 -8.21 -14.72
N PHE A 300 40.37 -8.69 -15.90
CA PHE A 300 39.91 -9.94 -16.47
C PHE A 300 41.06 -10.95 -16.55
N ASN A 301 40.74 -12.24 -16.38
CA ASN A 301 41.70 -13.31 -16.58
C ASN A 301 41.85 -13.68 -18.07
N ASP A 302 42.77 -14.60 -18.38
CA ASP A 302 43.02 -15.14 -19.74
C ASP A 302 41.80 -15.81 -20.39
N GLN A 303 40.77 -16.13 -19.61
CA GLN A 303 39.52 -16.70 -20.11
C GLN A 303 38.44 -15.63 -20.34
N GLY A 304 38.72 -14.35 -20.10
CA GLY A 304 37.75 -13.26 -20.24
C GLY A 304 36.78 -13.12 -19.07
N HIS A 305 37.01 -13.79 -17.93
CA HIS A 305 36.18 -13.63 -16.74
C HIS A 305 36.69 -12.49 -15.85
N LEU A 306 35.78 -11.70 -15.30
CA LEU A 306 36.11 -10.66 -14.33
C LEU A 306 36.62 -11.28 -13.02
N VAL A 307 37.78 -10.81 -12.58
CA VAL A 307 38.49 -11.29 -11.37
C VAL A 307 38.88 -10.16 -10.42
N GLY A 308 38.60 -8.91 -10.77
CA GLY A 308 38.91 -7.75 -9.95
C GLY A 308 38.18 -6.50 -10.43
N GLN A 309 37.73 -5.68 -9.50
CA GLN A 309 37.28 -4.31 -9.75
C GLN A 309 37.96 -3.42 -8.73
N ALA A 310 38.59 -2.36 -9.20
CA ALA A 310 39.02 -1.22 -8.40
C ALA A 310 38.08 -0.06 -8.68
N ALA A 311 37.63 0.64 -7.64
CA ALA A 311 36.72 1.76 -7.77
C ALA A 311 37.19 2.93 -6.90
N TYR A 312 37.08 4.12 -7.45
CA TYR A 312 37.51 5.37 -6.84
C TYR A 312 36.43 6.43 -7.01
N SER A 313 36.23 7.20 -5.95
CA SER A 313 35.28 8.30 -5.89
C SER A 313 36.00 9.59 -5.50
N LEU A 314 35.43 10.74 -5.87
CA LEU A 314 35.98 12.04 -5.49
C LEU A 314 35.85 12.26 -3.97
N ASP A 315 36.92 12.75 -3.35
CA ASP A 315 36.90 13.10 -1.92
C ASP A 315 36.15 14.41 -1.69
N SER A 316 35.00 14.31 -1.03
CA SER A 316 34.15 15.45 -0.65
C SER A 316 34.82 16.48 0.29
N ALA A 317 35.93 16.11 0.96
CA ALA A 317 36.66 16.99 1.89
C ALA A 317 37.69 17.89 1.21
N LEU A 318 38.08 17.60 -0.04
CA LEU A 318 39.02 18.41 -0.79
C LEU A 318 38.27 19.59 -1.43
N SER A 319 38.36 20.76 -0.79
CA SER A 319 37.64 22.01 -1.08
C SER A 319 37.90 22.64 -2.46
N SER A 320 38.56 21.92 -3.37
CA SER A 320 38.77 22.29 -4.76
C SER A 320 38.41 21.14 -5.70
N ASN A 321 37.14 20.74 -5.69
CA ASN A 321 36.49 19.97 -6.76
C ASN A 321 36.58 20.66 -8.15
N ALA A 322 37.22 21.83 -8.25
CA ALA A 322 37.48 22.60 -9.46
C ALA A 322 38.41 21.93 -10.48
N ALA A 323 38.99 20.76 -10.17
CA ALA A 323 39.75 19.96 -11.13
C ALA A 323 39.58 18.47 -10.83
N GLY A 324 38.39 17.92 -11.11
CA GLY A 324 38.12 16.47 -11.03
C GLY A 324 39.08 15.60 -11.85
N THR A 325 39.84 16.21 -12.77
CA THR A 325 40.92 15.56 -13.55
C THR A 325 42.23 15.38 -12.77
N ASN A 326 42.38 15.95 -11.56
CA ASN A 326 43.56 15.75 -10.73
C ASN A 326 43.47 14.41 -9.98
N LEU A 327 44.47 13.54 -10.17
CA LEU A 327 44.58 12.23 -9.56
C LEU A 327 44.65 12.26 -8.02
N ASP A 328 45.13 13.36 -7.42
CA ASP A 328 45.21 13.52 -5.96
C ASP A 328 43.83 13.67 -5.29
N SER A 329 42.80 14.03 -6.06
CA SER A 329 41.44 14.28 -5.55
C SER A 329 40.62 13.01 -5.35
N TRP A 330 41.15 11.85 -5.74
CA TRP A 330 40.44 10.58 -5.78
C TRP A 330 40.90 9.65 -4.67
N VAL A 331 39.92 9.01 -4.02
CA VAL A 331 40.14 8.03 -2.95
C VAL A 331 39.41 6.73 -3.28
N PRO A 332 39.91 5.56 -2.80
CA PRO A 332 39.18 4.30 -2.95
C PRO A 332 37.74 4.44 -2.41
N SER A 333 36.77 3.92 -3.16
CA SER A 333 35.35 4.05 -2.80
C SER A 333 35.00 3.30 -1.51
N THR A 334 33.88 3.67 -0.88
CA THR A 334 33.29 2.83 0.18
C THR A 334 32.54 1.65 -0.41
N PHE A 335 32.10 0.71 0.45
CA PHE A 335 31.24 -0.40 0.07
C PHE A 335 29.88 -0.26 0.72
N ASN A 336 28.83 -0.68 0.03
CA ASN A 336 27.48 -0.79 0.59
C ASN A 336 27.34 -2.05 1.49
N GLU A 337 26.17 -2.24 2.10
CA GLU A 337 25.89 -3.43 2.94
C GLU A 337 26.02 -4.77 2.18
N ASP A 338 25.86 -4.74 0.85
CA ASP A 338 25.97 -5.91 -0.03
C ASP A 338 27.39 -6.14 -0.58
N GLY A 339 28.38 -5.34 -0.16
CA GLY A 339 29.77 -5.52 -0.57
C GLY A 339 30.11 -4.98 -1.96
N LEU A 340 29.30 -4.07 -2.50
CA LEU A 340 29.50 -3.41 -3.78
C LEU A 340 30.14 -2.03 -3.60
N PRO A 341 31.07 -1.62 -4.49
CA PRO A 341 31.71 -0.32 -4.39
C PRO A 341 30.74 0.82 -4.72
N GLU A 342 30.79 1.87 -3.90
CA GLU A 342 29.90 3.04 -3.97
C GLU A 342 30.58 4.27 -4.56
N ILE A 343 30.01 4.83 -5.61
CA ILE A 343 30.52 6.03 -6.26
C ILE A 343 29.71 7.23 -5.78
N SER A 344 30.41 8.27 -5.33
CA SER A 344 29.78 9.52 -4.92
C SER A 344 29.48 10.41 -6.13
N TYR A 345 28.29 10.99 -6.15
CA TYR A 345 27.86 11.96 -7.15
C TYR A 345 27.13 13.11 -6.44
N THR A 346 26.96 14.22 -7.15
CA THR A 346 26.22 15.39 -6.65
C THR A 346 25.34 15.92 -7.76
N PHE A 347 24.04 15.65 -7.70
CA PHE A 347 23.09 16.20 -8.65
C PHE A 347 22.79 17.67 -8.34
N GLY A 348 22.56 18.46 -9.38
CA GLY A 348 22.06 19.82 -9.21
C GLY A 348 21.74 20.50 -10.53
N SER A 349 21.01 21.59 -10.44
CA SER A 349 20.57 22.36 -11.61
C SER A 349 21.62 23.40 -11.99
N ASN A 350 22.30 23.25 -13.14
CA ASN A 350 22.98 24.32 -13.89
C ASN A 350 23.67 25.42 -13.04
N GLY A 351 24.54 25.03 -12.09
CA GLY A 351 25.30 25.98 -11.26
C GLY A 351 24.53 26.64 -10.10
N GLY A 352 23.49 25.97 -9.62
CA GLY A 352 22.77 26.31 -8.38
C GLY A 352 23.62 26.13 -7.11
N THR A 353 22.97 26.16 -5.94
CA THR A 353 23.66 25.80 -4.68
C THR A 353 24.17 24.36 -4.77
N VAL A 354 25.39 24.11 -4.30
CA VAL A 354 26.00 22.77 -4.33
C VAL A 354 25.05 21.77 -3.69
N GLY A 355 24.68 20.74 -4.46
CA GLY A 355 23.75 19.69 -4.03
C GLY A 355 24.32 18.83 -2.90
N ALA A 356 23.47 18.02 -2.27
CA ALA A 356 23.94 17.00 -1.36
C ALA A 356 24.65 15.88 -2.14
N SER A 357 25.83 15.46 -1.68
CA SER A 357 26.48 14.29 -2.25
C SER A 357 25.73 13.01 -1.86
N LYS A 358 25.55 12.12 -2.82
CA LYS A 358 24.87 10.83 -2.71
C LYS A 358 25.75 9.74 -3.28
N THR A 359 25.51 8.50 -2.87
CA THR A 359 26.28 7.33 -3.27
C THR A 359 25.40 6.34 -4.02
N ILE A 360 25.91 5.84 -5.15
CA ILE A 360 25.28 4.79 -5.95
C ILE A 360 26.31 3.66 -6.02
N SER A 361 25.87 2.46 -5.66
CA SER A 361 26.67 1.25 -5.86
C SER A 361 26.68 0.84 -7.34
N TYR A 362 27.86 0.45 -7.84
CA TYR A 362 28.04 -0.01 -9.22
C TYR A 362 28.47 -1.47 -9.23
N ASP A 363 27.59 -2.34 -9.73
CA ASP A 363 27.80 -3.77 -9.83
C ASP A 363 28.09 -4.18 -11.29
N PHE A 364 29.29 -4.72 -11.52
CA PHE A 364 29.69 -5.34 -12.78
C PHE A 364 29.61 -6.89 -12.73
N GLY A 365 28.99 -7.44 -11.70
CA GLY A 365 28.76 -8.86 -11.38
C GLY A 365 29.77 -9.47 -10.41
N ILE A 366 30.40 -8.65 -9.57
CA ILE A 366 31.30 -9.08 -8.47
C ILE A 366 31.02 -8.27 -7.21
N ASN A 367 30.96 -8.94 -6.07
CA ASN A 367 30.78 -8.34 -4.75
C ASN A 367 31.83 -8.87 -3.75
N SER A 368 31.94 -8.23 -2.60
CA SER A 368 32.91 -8.56 -1.54
C SER A 368 32.19 -8.86 -0.23
N ASP A 369 32.40 -10.04 0.35
CA ASP A 369 31.78 -10.40 1.63
C ASP A 369 32.39 -9.62 2.82
N SER A 370 33.61 -9.09 2.67
CA SER A 370 34.30 -8.36 3.74
C SER A 370 34.12 -6.84 3.69
N ALA A 371 33.52 -6.30 2.61
CA ALA A 371 33.26 -4.87 2.40
C ALA A 371 34.50 -3.98 2.62
N THR A 372 35.69 -4.50 2.31
CA THR A 372 36.97 -3.80 2.48
C THR A 372 37.90 -4.02 1.29
N TRP A 373 38.71 -3.00 1.01
CA TRP A 373 39.83 -3.11 0.08
C TRP A 373 41.00 -3.84 0.75
N LEU A 374 41.69 -4.69 -0.01
CA LEU A 374 42.95 -5.32 0.41
C LEU A 374 44.01 -4.26 0.78
N SER A 375 44.87 -4.60 1.74
CA SER A 375 45.93 -3.70 2.22
C SER A 375 46.87 -3.31 1.09
N GLY A 376 46.98 -2.01 0.80
CA GLY A 376 47.81 -1.48 -0.30
C GLY A 376 47.05 -0.60 -1.31
N ALA A 377 45.74 -0.41 -1.14
CA ALA A 377 44.94 0.51 -1.95
C ALA A 377 45.49 1.95 -1.85
N GLY A 378 46.26 2.36 -2.85
CA GLY A 378 46.75 3.73 -2.99
C GLY A 378 45.68 4.66 -3.57
N SER A 379 45.82 5.97 -3.38
CA SER A 379 45.08 6.93 -4.21
C SER A 379 45.60 6.83 -5.66
N PRO A 380 44.78 7.16 -6.69
CA PRO A 380 45.19 7.08 -8.09
C PRO A 380 46.53 7.75 -8.42
N ALA A 381 46.88 8.84 -7.73
CA ALA A 381 48.17 9.53 -7.89
C ALA A 381 49.40 8.69 -7.48
N THR A 382 49.22 7.67 -6.65
CA THR A 382 50.33 6.86 -6.10
C THR A 382 50.49 5.50 -6.80
N ILE A 383 49.53 5.11 -7.63
CA ILE A 383 49.48 3.78 -8.26
C ILE A 383 50.45 3.73 -9.46
N GLY A 384 50.47 4.78 -10.28
CA GLY A 384 51.32 4.88 -11.47
C GLY A 384 51.12 3.68 -12.40
N THR A 385 52.17 2.87 -12.58
CA THR A 385 52.17 1.67 -13.43
C THR A 385 52.01 0.36 -12.65
N ASP A 386 51.95 0.35 -11.32
CA ASP A 386 51.94 -0.89 -10.51
C ASP A 386 50.52 -1.41 -10.27
N VAL A 387 50.17 -2.52 -10.93
CA VAL A 387 48.85 -3.16 -10.81
C VAL A 387 48.57 -3.63 -9.38
N LYS A 388 49.59 -3.94 -8.57
CA LYS A 388 49.40 -4.38 -7.18
C LYS A 388 49.03 -3.24 -6.23
N ALA A 389 49.23 -1.99 -6.65
CA ALA A 389 48.83 -0.82 -5.88
C ALA A 389 47.35 -0.44 -6.09
N LEU A 390 46.65 -1.10 -7.02
CA LEU A 390 45.20 -0.95 -7.21
C LEU A 390 44.45 -1.37 -5.95
N ALA A 391 43.30 -0.71 -5.72
CA ALA A 391 42.33 -1.13 -4.73
C ALA A 391 41.71 -2.45 -5.19
N GLN A 392 42.16 -3.57 -4.65
CA GLN A 392 41.62 -4.90 -4.95
C GLN A 392 40.61 -5.29 -3.88
N MET A 393 39.44 -5.77 -4.29
CA MET A 393 38.41 -6.25 -3.37
C MET A 393 38.94 -7.48 -2.61
N ASP A 394 38.67 -7.53 -1.30
CA ASP A 394 38.94 -8.72 -0.49
C ASP A 394 37.74 -9.68 -0.53
N ASP A 395 37.99 -10.98 -0.36
CA ASP A 395 36.99 -12.06 -0.37
C ASP A 395 35.88 -11.92 -1.44
N MET A 396 36.32 -11.89 -2.70
CA MET A 396 35.45 -11.63 -3.85
C MET A 396 34.56 -12.83 -4.18
N ASN A 397 33.28 -12.56 -4.35
CA ASN A 397 32.32 -13.51 -4.89
C ASN A 397 31.80 -13.02 -6.26
N ARG A 398 31.59 -13.98 -7.18
CA ARG A 398 31.25 -13.71 -8.57
C ARG A 398 29.84 -14.19 -8.87
N ASP A 399 29.02 -13.31 -9.41
CA ASP A 399 27.68 -13.68 -9.88
C ASP A 399 27.77 -14.55 -11.15
N ALA A 400 26.70 -15.28 -11.43
CA ALA A 400 26.47 -15.90 -12.74
C ALA A 400 26.34 -14.85 -13.85
N ARG A 401 25.85 -13.65 -13.52
CA ARG A 401 25.75 -12.53 -14.45
C ARG A 401 26.87 -11.52 -14.23
N VAL A 402 28.04 -11.86 -14.76
CA VAL A 402 29.25 -11.05 -14.63
C VAL A 402 29.65 -10.45 -15.96
N SER A 403 30.22 -9.25 -15.92
CA SER A 403 30.86 -8.65 -17.08
C SER A 403 32.02 -9.52 -17.56
N THR A 404 32.24 -9.52 -18.88
CA THR A 404 33.21 -10.40 -19.52
C THR A 404 34.06 -9.64 -20.52
N SER A 405 35.22 -10.18 -20.85
CA SER A 405 36.05 -9.68 -21.93
C SER A 405 36.39 -10.81 -22.90
N TYR A 406 35.48 -11.07 -23.84
CA TYR A 406 35.70 -12.04 -24.91
C TYR A 406 36.12 -11.37 -26.21
N ASP A 407 36.68 -12.16 -27.13
CA ASP A 407 37.01 -11.76 -28.50
C ASP A 407 35.73 -11.61 -29.34
N SER A 408 34.97 -10.55 -29.03
CA SER A 408 33.75 -10.14 -29.72
C SER A 408 33.49 -8.66 -29.44
N PRO A 409 32.79 -7.95 -30.33
CA PRO A 409 32.58 -6.51 -30.18
C PRO A 409 32.00 -6.14 -28.82
N SER A 410 32.45 -5.01 -28.28
CA SER A 410 31.96 -4.49 -27.01
C SER A 410 30.45 -4.20 -27.07
N ALA A 411 29.71 -4.72 -26.11
CA ALA A 411 28.26 -4.55 -26.02
C ALA A 411 27.75 -4.71 -24.59
N THR A 412 26.82 -3.85 -24.19
CA THR A 412 26.04 -4.03 -22.97
C THR A 412 25.00 -5.12 -23.17
N MET A 413 25.08 -6.18 -22.35
CA MET A 413 24.12 -7.27 -22.38
C MET A 413 22.81 -6.88 -21.68
N TYR A 414 22.93 -6.27 -20.50
CA TYR A 414 21.83 -5.62 -19.80
C TYR A 414 22.36 -4.65 -18.75
N HIS A 415 21.49 -3.72 -18.34
CA HIS A 415 21.70 -2.86 -17.20
C HIS A 415 20.36 -2.67 -16.47
N ILE A 416 20.37 -2.61 -15.14
CA ILE A 416 19.17 -2.31 -14.33
C ILE A 416 19.54 -1.36 -13.18
N GLN A 417 18.53 -0.65 -12.68
CA GLN A 417 18.65 0.22 -11.51
C GLN A 417 17.34 0.18 -10.70
N ASP A 418 17.41 0.54 -9.43
CA ASP A 418 16.34 0.37 -8.44
C ASP A 418 15.46 1.62 -8.21
N GLY A 419 15.96 2.80 -8.57
CA GLY A 419 15.26 4.08 -8.47
C GLY A 419 14.10 4.23 -9.47
N TYR A 420 13.22 5.20 -9.21
CA TYR A 420 12.12 5.54 -10.10
C TYR A 420 11.59 6.95 -9.82
N SER A 421 11.14 7.62 -10.87
CA SER A 421 10.42 8.88 -10.73
C SER A 421 9.03 8.69 -10.12
N TRP A 422 8.47 9.80 -9.62
CA TRP A 422 7.10 9.80 -9.12
C TRP A 422 6.11 9.42 -10.24
N GLY A 423 5.07 8.67 -9.87
CA GLY A 423 3.97 8.32 -10.75
C GLY A 423 2.65 8.87 -10.21
N TYR A 424 1.66 9.05 -11.09
CA TYR A 424 0.29 9.35 -10.67
C TYR A 424 -0.53 8.06 -10.55
N LEU A 425 -1.45 8.03 -9.59
CA LEU A 425 -2.36 6.91 -9.36
C LEU A 425 -3.26 6.69 -10.58
N ARG A 426 -3.19 5.49 -11.17
CA ARG A 426 -4.03 5.06 -12.31
C ARG A 426 -5.22 4.26 -11.85
N ASN A 427 -5.00 3.33 -10.93
CA ASN A 427 -6.05 2.47 -10.42
C ASN A 427 -5.80 2.10 -8.96
N VAL A 428 -6.85 1.69 -8.27
CA VAL A 428 -6.80 1.19 -6.91
C VAL A 428 -7.41 -0.19 -6.90
N SER A 429 -6.87 -1.08 -6.09
CA SER A 429 -7.45 -2.41 -5.84
C SER A 429 -7.42 -2.67 -4.35
N VAL A 430 -8.37 -3.47 -3.87
CA VAL A 430 -8.35 -4.00 -2.51
C VAL A 430 -8.16 -5.52 -2.60
N ASN A 431 -7.27 -6.08 -1.80
CA ASN A 431 -7.12 -7.54 -1.72
C ASN A 431 -8.08 -8.12 -0.66
N ASP A 432 -8.09 -9.45 -0.53
CA ASP A 432 -9.01 -10.14 0.38
C ASP A 432 -8.69 -9.97 1.90
N GLU A 433 -7.51 -9.45 2.20
CA GLU A 433 -7.05 -9.01 3.53
C GLU A 433 -7.41 -7.55 3.83
N GLY A 434 -8.04 -6.85 2.87
CA GLY A 434 -8.43 -5.45 3.00
C GLY A 434 -7.32 -4.46 2.69
N ILE A 435 -6.19 -4.89 2.13
CA ILE A 435 -5.08 -4.01 1.75
C ILE A 435 -5.44 -3.28 0.45
N LEU A 436 -5.57 -1.97 0.55
CA LEU A 436 -5.73 -1.00 -0.51
C LEU A 436 -4.38 -0.77 -1.19
N THR A 437 -4.22 -1.27 -2.41
CA THR A 437 -3.02 -1.09 -3.24
C THR A 437 -3.30 -0.11 -4.36
N GLY A 438 -2.45 0.91 -4.50
CA GLY A 438 -2.47 1.84 -5.61
C GLY A 438 -1.52 1.38 -6.72
N TYR A 439 -1.98 1.41 -7.97
CA TYR A 439 -1.15 1.18 -9.16
C TYR A 439 -0.86 2.52 -9.82
N PHE A 440 0.42 2.83 -9.97
CA PHE A 440 0.89 4.13 -10.44
C PHE A 440 1.36 4.08 -11.90
N SER A 441 1.52 5.25 -12.51
CA SER A 441 1.96 5.39 -13.90
C SER A 441 3.40 4.97 -14.16
N ASN A 442 4.24 4.94 -13.12
CA ASN A 442 5.63 4.46 -13.14
C ASN A 442 5.73 2.92 -13.04
N ASN A 443 4.62 2.20 -13.26
CA ASN A 443 4.51 0.75 -13.16
C ASN A 443 4.87 0.17 -11.77
N LYS A 444 4.91 1.01 -10.73
CA LYS A 444 5.04 0.57 -9.35
C LYS A 444 3.66 0.44 -8.71
N SER A 445 3.58 -0.46 -7.74
CA SER A 445 2.40 -0.66 -6.90
C SER A 445 2.78 -0.44 -5.45
N GLU A 446 2.01 0.37 -4.73
CA GLU A 446 2.24 0.64 -3.31
C GLU A 446 1.02 0.21 -2.50
N ALA A 447 1.27 -0.46 -1.37
CA ALA A 447 0.24 -0.71 -0.38
C ALA A 447 0.05 0.57 0.45
N LEU A 448 -1.17 1.11 0.44
CA LEU A 448 -1.48 2.43 1.02
C LEU A 448 -2.10 2.29 2.41
N TYR A 449 -3.14 1.46 2.52
CA TYR A 449 -3.91 1.29 3.74
C TYR A 449 -4.43 -0.14 3.85
N GLN A 450 -4.74 -0.59 5.06
CA GLN A 450 -5.51 -1.81 5.30
C GLN A 450 -6.83 -1.46 5.98
N VAL A 451 -7.96 -1.84 5.38
CA VAL A 451 -9.30 -1.56 5.92
C VAL A 451 -9.50 -2.25 7.28
N ALA A 452 -9.96 -1.49 8.27
CA ALA A 452 -10.23 -2.02 9.60
C ALA A 452 -11.60 -2.72 9.63
N VAL A 453 -11.63 -3.94 10.16
CA VAL A 453 -12.84 -4.74 10.34
C VAL A 453 -13.16 -4.89 11.82
N TYR A 454 -14.37 -4.47 12.18
CA TYR A 454 -14.84 -4.46 13.56
C TYR A 454 -15.74 -5.64 13.87
N ARG A 455 -15.62 -6.16 15.08
CA ARG A 455 -16.48 -7.20 15.65
C ARG A 455 -17.05 -6.74 16.99
N PHE A 456 -18.21 -7.28 17.33
CA PHE A 456 -18.83 -7.13 18.64
C PHE A 456 -19.03 -8.50 19.29
N ASN A 457 -18.97 -8.54 20.62
CA ASN A 457 -19.27 -9.75 21.39
C ASN A 457 -20.73 -10.17 21.19
N SER A 458 -21.64 -9.18 21.15
CA SER A 458 -23.06 -9.39 20.87
C SER A 458 -23.53 -8.44 19.76
N PRO A 459 -23.52 -8.87 18.49
CA PRO A 459 -24.01 -8.04 17.39
C PRO A 459 -25.48 -7.62 17.54
N TRP A 460 -26.29 -8.46 18.21
CA TRP A 460 -27.71 -8.20 18.43
C TRP A 460 -28.00 -6.97 19.30
N GLY A 461 -27.05 -6.58 20.16
CA GLY A 461 -27.17 -5.40 21.01
C GLY A 461 -26.83 -4.09 20.29
N LEU A 462 -26.46 -4.12 19.00
CA LEU A 462 -26.15 -2.91 18.25
C LEU A 462 -27.40 -2.07 18.01
N ASP A 463 -27.29 -0.78 18.30
CA ASP A 463 -28.36 0.18 18.02
C ASP A 463 -28.31 0.62 16.55
N ARG A 464 -29.49 0.80 15.94
CA ARG A 464 -29.61 1.31 14.57
C ARG A 464 -29.48 2.84 14.60
N ALA A 465 -28.46 3.37 13.92
CA ALA A 465 -28.23 4.82 13.79
C ALA A 465 -28.86 5.43 12.53
N GLY A 466 -29.57 4.63 11.73
CA GLY A 466 -30.14 5.05 10.44
C GLY A 466 -29.19 4.81 9.28
N GLN A 467 -29.68 4.95 8.04
CA GLN A 467 -28.85 4.82 6.81
C GLN A 467 -28.00 3.54 6.74
N THR A 468 -28.51 2.42 7.25
CA THR A 468 -27.79 1.12 7.39
C THR A 468 -26.59 1.10 8.34
N ASN A 469 -26.39 2.18 9.10
CA ASN A 469 -25.36 2.29 10.11
C ASN A 469 -25.86 1.85 11.49
N PHE A 470 -24.93 1.32 12.27
CA PHE A 470 -25.10 0.83 13.63
C PHE A 470 -24.16 1.58 14.58
N THR A 471 -24.56 1.68 15.85
CA THR A 471 -23.73 2.24 16.93
C THR A 471 -23.58 1.20 18.04
N ALA A 472 -22.42 1.23 18.70
CA ALA A 472 -22.16 0.37 19.85
C ALA A 472 -23.04 0.81 21.03
N SER A 473 -23.63 -0.16 21.73
CA SER A 473 -24.39 0.03 22.96
C SER A 473 -23.72 -0.71 24.12
N PRO A 474 -24.13 -0.46 25.38
CA PRO A 474 -23.70 -1.27 26.51
C PRO A 474 -23.98 -2.78 26.33
N ASP A 475 -25.06 -3.13 25.61
CA ASP A 475 -25.47 -4.51 25.39
C ASP A 475 -24.70 -5.20 24.25
N SER A 476 -24.16 -4.43 23.29
CA SER A 476 -23.29 -4.99 22.24
C SER A 476 -21.89 -5.33 22.75
N GLY A 477 -21.47 -4.64 23.82
CA GLY A 477 -20.07 -4.54 24.24
C GLY A 477 -19.28 -3.55 23.38
N ALA A 478 -18.01 -3.37 23.74
CA ALA A 478 -17.09 -2.51 23.00
C ALA A 478 -16.76 -3.10 21.61
N ALA A 479 -16.47 -2.22 20.66
CA ALA A 479 -16.02 -2.63 19.34
C ALA A 479 -14.59 -3.20 19.43
N ILE A 480 -14.37 -4.33 18.78
CA ILE A 480 -13.05 -4.98 18.67
C ILE A 480 -12.54 -4.78 17.24
N ASP A 481 -11.53 -3.95 17.08
CA ASP A 481 -10.88 -3.62 15.82
C ASP A 481 -9.75 -4.59 15.43
N GLY A 482 -9.36 -4.56 14.16
CA GLY A 482 -8.26 -5.34 13.58
C GLY A 482 -8.50 -5.69 12.12
N VAL A 483 -7.67 -6.58 11.58
CA VAL A 483 -7.59 -6.86 10.14
C VAL A 483 -8.50 -8.01 9.70
N ALA A 484 -8.87 -8.03 8.42
CA ALA A 484 -9.63 -9.14 7.83
C ALA A 484 -8.87 -10.47 7.97
N LYS A 485 -9.59 -11.61 7.93
CA LYS A 485 -9.07 -12.98 8.17
C LYS A 485 -8.43 -13.26 9.54
N ASP A 486 -8.15 -12.23 10.34
CA ASP A 486 -7.57 -12.40 11.67
C ASP A 486 -8.63 -12.62 12.76
N LYS A 487 -8.31 -13.51 13.72
CA LYS A 487 -9.13 -13.80 14.91
C LYS A 487 -10.60 -14.11 14.62
N GLY A 488 -10.94 -14.71 13.48
CA GLY A 488 -12.32 -15.06 13.12
C GLY A 488 -13.14 -13.92 12.50
N ARG A 489 -12.48 -12.86 12.03
CA ARG A 489 -13.08 -11.89 11.11
C ARG A 489 -13.23 -12.47 9.70
N GLY A 490 -14.23 -11.97 9.00
CA GLY A 490 -14.49 -12.28 7.60
C GLY A 490 -13.38 -11.81 6.67
N THR A 491 -13.50 -12.18 5.41
CA THR A 491 -12.65 -11.67 4.33
C THR A 491 -13.30 -10.46 3.71
N ILE A 492 -12.49 -9.56 3.15
CA ILE A 492 -13.00 -8.49 2.29
C ILE A 492 -13.04 -9.03 0.87
N LEU A 493 -14.04 -8.62 0.10
CA LEU A 493 -14.16 -8.87 -1.32
C LEU A 493 -14.21 -7.51 -2.00
N ASP A 494 -13.36 -7.35 -3.01
CA ASP A 494 -13.34 -6.16 -3.84
C ASP A 494 -14.45 -6.20 -4.89
N SER A 495 -14.74 -5.04 -5.45
CA SER A 495 -15.67 -4.87 -6.57
C SER A 495 -17.01 -5.60 -6.33
N SER A 496 -17.48 -5.57 -5.08
CA SER A 496 -18.62 -6.35 -4.61
C SER A 496 -19.38 -5.59 -3.54
N LEU A 497 -20.70 -5.68 -3.56
CA LEU A 497 -21.58 -5.08 -2.56
C LEU A 497 -22.47 -6.17 -1.94
N GLU A 498 -22.62 -6.13 -0.62
CA GLU A 498 -23.56 -7.01 0.08
C GLU A 498 -25.00 -6.48 -0.07
N GLU A 499 -25.90 -7.29 -0.62
CA GLU A 499 -27.33 -6.95 -0.71
C GLU A 499 -28.08 -7.21 0.60
N SER A 500 -29.33 -6.74 0.64
CA SER A 500 -30.24 -7.02 1.75
C SER A 500 -30.45 -8.52 1.94
N ASN A 501 -30.43 -8.98 3.20
CA ASN A 501 -30.72 -10.37 3.52
C ASN A 501 -32.23 -10.69 3.62
N VAL A 502 -33.07 -9.83 3.04
CA VAL A 502 -34.53 -9.95 3.03
C VAL A 502 -35.00 -10.85 1.88
N ASP A 503 -35.74 -11.90 2.21
CA ASP A 503 -36.46 -12.72 1.22
C ASP A 503 -37.89 -12.20 1.06
N MET A 504 -38.19 -11.62 -0.11
CA MET A 504 -39.51 -11.05 -0.39
C MET A 504 -40.64 -12.06 -0.24
N ALA A 505 -40.45 -13.30 -0.69
CA ALA A 505 -41.51 -14.30 -0.64
C ALA A 505 -41.87 -14.64 0.82
N GLN A 506 -40.86 -14.76 1.68
CA GLN A 506 -41.05 -14.97 3.10
C GLN A 506 -41.69 -13.75 3.78
N GLU A 507 -41.24 -12.53 3.48
CA GLU A 507 -41.81 -11.32 4.08
C GLU A 507 -43.27 -11.09 3.64
N PHE A 508 -43.62 -11.34 2.37
CA PHE A 508 -45.03 -11.27 1.92
C PHE A 508 -45.92 -12.31 2.62
N ALA A 509 -45.43 -13.53 2.82
CA ALA A 509 -46.16 -14.55 3.58
C ALA A 509 -46.37 -14.10 5.04
N ASN A 510 -45.31 -13.57 5.68
CA ASN A 510 -45.39 -13.02 7.03
C ASN A 510 -46.37 -11.83 7.11
N MET A 511 -46.39 -10.96 6.10
CA MET A 511 -47.33 -9.84 6.03
C MET A 511 -48.78 -10.33 6.00
N ILE A 512 -49.08 -11.34 5.18
CA ILE A 512 -50.43 -11.94 5.09
C ILE A 512 -50.81 -12.60 6.42
N LEU A 513 -49.89 -13.31 7.07
CA LEU A 513 -50.13 -13.95 8.37
C LEU A 513 -50.42 -12.91 9.46
N THR A 514 -49.60 -11.85 9.54
CA THR A 514 -49.79 -10.76 10.51
C THR A 514 -51.08 -9.99 10.23
N GLN A 515 -51.45 -9.76 8.96
CA GLN A 515 -52.72 -9.14 8.58
C GLN A 515 -53.92 -10.00 9.01
N ARG A 516 -53.88 -11.31 8.78
CA ARG A 516 -54.93 -12.25 9.22
C ARG A 516 -55.03 -12.30 10.75
N GLY A 517 -53.89 -12.28 11.45
CA GLY A 517 -53.84 -12.20 12.91
C GLY A 517 -54.47 -10.91 13.44
N PHE A 518 -54.16 -9.77 12.82
CA PHE A 518 -54.78 -8.48 13.14
C PHE A 518 -56.30 -8.52 12.96
N GLN A 519 -56.79 -9.00 11.80
CA GLN A 519 -58.22 -9.14 11.51
C GLN A 519 -58.93 -10.08 12.50
N ALA A 520 -58.29 -11.20 12.88
CA ALA A 520 -58.84 -12.12 13.87
C ALA A 520 -58.99 -11.45 15.24
N ASN A 521 -57.98 -10.71 15.69
CA ASN A 521 -58.03 -10.00 16.98
C ASN A 521 -59.08 -8.87 16.97
N THR A 522 -59.24 -8.13 15.87
CA THR A 522 -60.32 -7.14 15.73
C THR A 522 -61.71 -7.79 15.80
N LYS A 523 -61.86 -9.00 15.26
CA LYS A 523 -63.13 -9.75 15.33
C LYS A 523 -63.45 -10.22 16.75
N VAL A 524 -62.45 -10.52 17.58
CA VAL A 524 -62.64 -10.81 19.02
C VAL A 524 -63.18 -9.58 19.75
N ILE A 525 -62.72 -8.38 19.40
CA ILE A 525 -63.19 -7.13 19.98
C ILE A 525 -64.65 -6.87 19.58
N SER A 526 -64.99 -6.97 18.29
CA SER A 526 -66.36 -6.71 17.83
C SER A 526 -67.38 -7.73 18.33
N THR A 527 -66.99 -9.00 18.46
CA THR A 527 -67.83 -10.04 19.08
C THR A 527 -68.04 -9.78 20.58
N SER A 528 -66.99 -9.38 21.30
CA SER A 528 -67.11 -8.98 22.71
C SER A 528 -68.02 -7.75 22.88
N ASP A 529 -67.91 -6.76 21.98
CA ASP A 529 -68.78 -5.57 21.98
C ASP A 529 -70.24 -5.91 21.69
N SER A 530 -70.49 -6.78 20.70
CA SER A 530 -71.84 -7.28 20.42
C SER A 530 -72.47 -7.98 21.64
N LEU A 531 -71.69 -8.80 22.37
CA LEU A 531 -72.17 -9.46 23.60
C LEU A 531 -72.45 -8.46 24.72
N LEU A 532 -71.62 -7.41 24.86
CA LEU A 532 -71.87 -6.32 25.82
C LEU A 532 -73.16 -5.58 25.49
N ASN A 533 -73.41 -5.27 24.22
CA ASN A 533 -74.65 -4.61 23.78
C ASN A 533 -75.88 -5.49 24.05
N THR A 534 -75.80 -6.80 23.79
CA THR A 534 -76.88 -7.73 24.18
C THR A 534 -77.08 -7.75 25.70
N LEU A 535 -76.00 -7.76 26.49
CA LEU A 535 -76.10 -7.77 27.95
C LEU A 535 -76.69 -6.46 28.51
N ILE A 536 -76.38 -5.31 27.92
CA ILE A 536 -76.99 -4.02 28.25
C ILE A 536 -78.49 -4.05 27.91
N SER A 537 -78.89 -4.66 26.80
CA SER A 537 -80.29 -4.77 26.39
C SER A 537 -81.14 -5.66 27.32
N ILE A 538 -80.53 -6.61 28.04
CA ILE A 538 -81.21 -7.48 29.03
C ILE A 538 -81.47 -6.74 30.36
N LYS A 539 -80.70 -5.71 30.68
CA LYS A 539 -80.85 -4.93 31.93
C LYS A 539 -81.99 -3.90 31.85
N ARG A 540 -82.36 -3.49 30.64
CA ARG A 540 -83.52 -2.62 30.39
C ARG A 540 -84.79 -3.43 30.36
#